data_AF-A0A4Y2PJB8-F1
#
_entry.id   AF-A0A4Y2PJB8-F1
#
_cell.length_a   1.000
_cell.length_b   1.000
_cell.length_c   1.000
_cell.angle_alpha   90.00
_cell.angle_beta   90.00
_cell.angle_gamma   90.00
#
_symmetry.space_group_name_H-M   'P 1'
#
loop_
_entity.id
_entity.type
_entity.pdbx_description
1 polymer ?
#
loop_
_entity_poly.entity_id
_entity_poly.type
_entity_poly.pdbx_seq_one_letter_code
_entity_poly.pdbx_strand_id
1 'polypeptide(L)'
;MSRTGTHELLKHFQDGAKHFQHGVENDDIRNIDKHKNIQDLHSAVRENRRIAICELSEECSITFSSIQPILTEGLGIRRVSDICVLKLFTVDQKENHLSVVRSVSLKLLKMRKTETYPNIG
;
A
#
# COMPACT_ATOMS: atom_id res chain seq x y z
N MET A 1 29.49 -39.54 -36.41
CA MET A 1 29.60 -38.19 -35.81
C MET A 1 30.96 -37.62 -36.15
N SER A 2 31.05 -36.53 -36.92
CA SER A 2 32.34 -35.90 -37.24
C SER A 2 32.84 -35.08 -36.05
N ARG A 3 34.18 -34.97 -35.89
CA ARG A 3 34.81 -34.15 -34.84
C ARG A 3 34.33 -32.69 -34.88
N THR A 4 34.07 -32.17 -36.07
CA THR A 4 33.54 -30.83 -36.29
C THR A 4 32.13 -30.67 -35.72
N GLY A 5 31.24 -31.63 -35.99
CA GLY A 5 29.86 -31.58 -35.48
C GLY A 5 29.78 -31.70 -33.96
N THR A 6 30.66 -32.49 -33.33
CA THR A 6 30.72 -32.57 -31.86
C THR A 6 31.23 -31.29 -31.21
N HIS A 7 32.16 -30.58 -31.89
CA HIS A 7 32.70 -29.32 -31.40
C HIS A 7 31.69 -28.17 -31.53
N GLU A 8 30.95 -28.12 -32.64
CA GLU A 8 29.87 -27.14 -32.85
C GLU A 8 28.73 -27.35 -31.84
N LEU A 9 28.30 -28.59 -31.62
CA LEU A 9 27.28 -28.91 -30.63
C LEU A 9 27.70 -28.49 -29.21
N LEU A 10 28.96 -28.77 -28.84
CA LEU A 10 29.51 -28.38 -27.55
C LEU A 10 29.59 -26.85 -27.41
N LYS A 11 29.96 -26.14 -28.48
CA LYS A 11 30.03 -24.68 -28.51
C LYS A 11 28.64 -24.07 -28.34
N HIS A 12 27.63 -24.55 -29.06
CA HIS A 12 26.24 -24.12 -28.90
C HIS A 12 25.70 -24.41 -27.51
N PHE A 13 26.03 -25.56 -26.91
CA PHE A 13 25.62 -25.89 -25.55
C PHE A 13 26.26 -24.95 -24.51
N GLN A 14 27.55 -24.65 -24.66
CA GLN A 14 28.27 -23.72 -23.78
C GLN A 14 27.81 -22.26 -23.96
N ASP A 15 27.50 -21.85 -25.18
CA ASP A 15 27.01 -20.49 -25.48
C ASP A 15 25.55 -20.33 -25.04
N GLY A 16 24.71 -21.36 -25.19
CA GLY A 16 23.35 -21.41 -24.67
C GLY A 16 23.28 -21.39 -23.14
N ALA A 17 24.24 -22.03 -22.46
CA ALA A 17 24.36 -21.99 -21.00
C ALA A 17 24.79 -20.60 -20.48
N LYS A 18 25.50 -19.79 -21.28
CA LYS A 18 25.86 -18.40 -20.95
C LYS A 18 24.73 -17.41 -21.24
N HIS A 19 23.73 -17.80 -22.02
CA HIS A 19 22.53 -17.00 -22.28
C HIS A 19 21.50 -17.03 -21.13
N PHE A 20 21.84 -17.65 -19.99
CA PHE A 20 21.08 -17.54 -18.75
C PHE A 20 21.43 -16.25 -17.97
N GLN A 21 21.84 -15.18 -18.66
CA GLN A 21 21.49 -13.85 -18.16
C GLN A 21 20.01 -13.69 -18.46
N HIS A 22 19.22 -13.44 -17.40
CA HIS A 22 17.83 -13.04 -17.48
C HIS A 22 17.71 -12.04 -18.64
N GLY A 23 17.23 -12.51 -19.79
CA GLY A 23 16.72 -11.60 -20.79
C GLY A 23 15.70 -10.75 -20.04
N VAL A 24 15.72 -9.44 -20.28
CA VAL A 24 14.53 -8.65 -20.03
C VAL A 24 13.48 -9.29 -20.93
N GLU A 25 12.79 -10.31 -20.39
CA GLU A 25 11.65 -10.94 -21.02
C GLU A 25 10.75 -9.75 -21.36
N ASN A 26 10.41 -9.58 -22.64
CA ASN A 26 9.56 -8.48 -23.08
C ASN A 26 8.17 -8.73 -22.45
N ASP A 27 8.04 -8.25 -21.22
CA ASP A 27 7.00 -8.54 -20.26
C ASP A 27 5.89 -7.50 -20.35
N ASP A 28 5.90 -6.61 -21.34
CA ASP A 28 5.04 -5.42 -21.40
C ASP A 28 3.55 -5.73 -21.15
N ILE A 29 3.01 -6.79 -21.76
CA ILE A 29 1.62 -7.23 -21.53
C ILE A 29 1.45 -7.75 -20.09
N ARG A 30 2.36 -8.61 -19.63
CA ARG A 30 2.34 -9.13 -18.24
C ARG A 30 2.53 -8.02 -17.21
N ASN A 31 3.25 -6.95 -17.56
CA ASN A 31 3.53 -5.82 -16.69
C ASN A 31 2.36 -4.83 -16.67
N ILE A 32 1.67 -4.61 -17.79
CA ILE A 32 0.40 -3.89 -17.85
C ILE A 32 -0.65 -4.58 -16.97
N ASP A 33 -0.78 -5.91 -17.08
CA ASP A 33 -1.70 -6.68 -16.24
C ASP A 33 -1.31 -6.61 -14.76
N LYS A 34 -0.01 -6.70 -14.43
CA LYS A 34 0.49 -6.49 -13.05
C LYS A 34 0.14 -5.09 -12.52
N HIS A 35 0.41 -4.04 -13.29
CA HIS A 35 0.13 -2.66 -12.88
C HIS A 35 -1.37 -2.40 -12.70
N LYS A 36 -2.20 -2.92 -13.61
CA LYS A 36 -3.66 -2.84 -13.49
C LYS A 36 -4.15 -3.55 -12.23
N ASN A 37 -3.72 -4.79 -12.00
CA ASN A 37 -4.09 -5.58 -10.83
C ASN A 37 -3.69 -4.88 -9.51
N ILE A 38 -2.53 -4.23 -9.47
CA ILE A 38 -2.09 -3.44 -8.31
C ILE A 38 -3.01 -2.23 -8.09
N GLN A 39 -3.40 -1.52 -9.16
CA GLN A 39 -4.31 -0.37 -9.06
C GLN A 39 -5.72 -0.75 -8.63
N ASP A 40 -6.26 -1.84 -9.17
CA ASP A 40 -7.58 -2.34 -8.82
C ASP A 40 -7.61 -2.76 -7.34
N LEU A 41 -6.60 -3.51 -6.90
CA LEU A 41 -6.45 -3.91 -5.49
C LEU A 41 -6.29 -2.70 -4.55
N HIS A 42 -5.50 -1.71 -4.95
CA HIS A 42 -5.32 -0.48 -4.16
C HIS A 42 -6.63 0.30 -4.02
N SER A 43 -7.43 0.35 -5.09
CA SER A 43 -8.72 1.04 -5.10
C SER A 43 -9.73 0.35 -4.18
N ALA A 44 -9.85 -0.98 -4.27
CA ALA A 44 -10.75 -1.78 -3.42
C ALA A 44 -10.41 -1.63 -1.92
N VAL A 45 -9.13 -1.70 -1.56
CA VAL A 45 -8.68 -1.50 -0.16
C VAL A 45 -8.91 -0.07 0.32
N ARG A 46 -8.80 0.93 -0.56
CA ARG A 46 -9.04 2.33 -0.20
C ARG A 46 -10.53 2.61 0.03
N GLU A 47 -11.41 1.95 -0.72
CA GLU A 47 -12.85 2.02 -0.53
C GLU A 47 -13.29 1.34 0.76
N ASN A 48 -12.80 0.12 1.02
CA ASN A 48 -13.07 -0.61 2.25
C ASN A 48 -11.79 -1.16 2.87
N ARG A 49 -11.21 -0.43 3.83
CA ARG A 49 -9.98 -0.84 4.53
C ARG A 49 -10.13 -2.14 5.34
N ARG A 50 -11.36 -2.57 5.64
CA ARG A 50 -11.66 -3.77 6.44
C ARG A 50 -12.00 -5.01 5.61
N ILE A 51 -11.92 -4.91 4.28
CA ILE A 51 -12.23 -6.01 3.36
C ILE A 51 -11.35 -7.25 3.59
N ALA A 52 -11.93 -8.44 3.44
CA ALA A 52 -11.21 -9.69 3.60
C ALA A 52 -10.38 -10.04 2.34
N ILE A 53 -9.29 -10.79 2.53
CA ILE A 53 -8.45 -11.25 1.42
C ILE A 53 -9.26 -12.12 0.43
N CYS A 54 -10.22 -12.92 0.92
CA CYS A 54 -11.10 -13.71 0.05
C CYS A 54 -11.97 -12.80 -0.84
N GLU A 55 -12.59 -11.78 -0.26
CA GLU A 55 -13.43 -10.83 -0.98
C GLU A 55 -12.61 -10.05 -2.01
N LEU A 56 -11.40 -9.59 -1.66
CA LEU A 56 -10.47 -8.95 -2.59
C LEU A 56 -10.06 -9.87 -3.76
N SER A 57 -9.90 -11.16 -3.48
CA SER A 57 -9.55 -12.15 -4.52
C SER A 57 -10.64 -12.27 -5.56
N GLU A 58 -11.90 -12.27 -5.11
CA GLU A 58 -13.08 -12.31 -5.97
C GLU A 58 -13.27 -11.00 -6.75
N GLU A 59 -13.17 -9.86 -6.05
CA GLU A 59 -13.39 -8.53 -6.64
C GLU A 59 -12.34 -8.17 -7.69
N CYS A 60 -11.07 -8.44 -7.41
CA CYS A 60 -9.98 -8.12 -8.34
C CYS A 60 -9.65 -9.24 -9.32
N SER A 61 -10.33 -10.41 -9.24
CA SER A 61 -9.99 -11.60 -10.03
C SER A 61 -8.52 -12.01 -9.92
N ILE A 62 -7.90 -11.77 -8.77
CA ILE A 62 -6.51 -12.13 -8.45
C ILE A 62 -6.56 -13.34 -7.54
N THR A 63 -5.67 -14.31 -7.75
CA THR A 63 -5.58 -15.49 -6.89
C THR A 63 -5.29 -15.11 -5.43
N PHE A 64 -6.00 -15.74 -4.49
CA PHE A 64 -5.87 -15.51 -3.04
C PHE A 64 -4.42 -15.43 -2.55
N SER A 65 -3.55 -16.34 -3.02
CA SER A 65 -2.13 -16.41 -2.66
C SER A 65 -1.30 -15.18 -3.03
N SER A 66 -1.72 -14.46 -4.08
CA SER A 66 -0.99 -13.29 -4.60
C SER A 66 -1.42 -11.99 -3.94
N ILE A 67 -2.61 -11.92 -3.35
CA ILE A 67 -3.13 -10.71 -2.69
C ILE A 67 -2.18 -10.25 -1.59
N GLN A 68 -1.78 -11.15 -0.68
CA GLN A 68 -0.97 -10.77 0.49
C GLN A 68 0.42 -10.21 0.12
N PRO A 69 1.21 -10.83 -0.78
CA PRO A 69 2.44 -10.24 -1.29
C PRO A 69 2.21 -8.88 -1.95
N ILE A 70 1.18 -8.72 -2.77
CA ILE A 70 0.90 -7.44 -3.43
C ILE A 70 0.54 -6.36 -2.40
N LEU A 71 -0.28 -6.67 -1.40
CA LEU A 71 -0.61 -5.74 -0.33
C LEU A 71 0.63 -5.33 0.47
N THR A 72 1.45 -6.30 0.88
CA THR A 72 2.57 -6.05 1.81
C THR A 72 3.83 -5.53 1.15
N GLU A 73 4.23 -6.10 0.01
CA GLU A 73 5.46 -5.74 -0.72
C GLU A 73 5.16 -4.71 -1.81
N GLY A 74 4.06 -4.87 -2.56
CA GLY A 74 3.69 -3.96 -3.65
C GLY A 74 3.13 -2.63 -3.15
N LEU A 75 2.24 -2.65 -2.15
CA LEU A 75 1.54 -1.47 -1.64
C LEU A 75 2.00 -1.02 -0.24
N GLY A 76 2.81 -1.81 0.46
CA GLY A 76 3.26 -1.49 1.82
C GLY A 76 2.15 -1.53 2.89
N ILE A 77 1.01 -2.13 2.58
CA ILE A 77 -0.16 -2.24 3.44
C ILE A 77 0.01 -3.43 4.39
N ARG A 78 -0.16 -3.18 5.68
CA ARG A 78 -0.16 -4.21 6.73
C ARG A 78 -1.54 -4.31 7.38
N ARG A 79 -1.93 -5.53 7.75
CA ARG A 79 -3.11 -5.75 8.57
C ARG A 79 -2.86 -5.16 9.97
N VAL A 80 -3.78 -4.32 10.41
CA VAL A 80 -3.79 -3.73 11.76
C VAL A 80 -5.18 -3.98 12.34
N SER A 81 -5.24 -4.40 13.61
CA SER A 81 -6.51 -4.55 14.31
C SER A 81 -7.18 -3.18 14.48
N ASP A 82 -8.51 -3.16 14.49
CA ASP A 82 -9.24 -1.95 14.82
C ASP A 82 -8.93 -1.50 16.25
N ILE A 83 -8.91 -0.17 16.45
CA ILE A 83 -8.79 0.40 17.80
C ILE A 83 -10.15 0.29 18.50
N CYS A 84 -10.15 -0.18 19.75
CA CYS A 84 -11.36 -0.18 20.56
C CYS A 84 -11.68 1.26 20.98
N VAL A 85 -12.90 1.73 20.66
CA VAL A 85 -13.39 3.05 21.06
C VAL A 85 -14.38 2.90 22.21
N LEU A 86 -14.20 3.69 23.28
CA LEU A 86 -15.00 3.57 24.51
C LEU A 86 -16.49 3.88 24.27
N LYS A 87 -16.81 4.78 23.33
CA LYS A 87 -18.17 5.19 23.02
C LYS A 87 -18.29 5.64 21.57
N LEU A 88 -19.38 5.25 20.92
CA LEU A 88 -19.78 5.79 19.62
C LEU A 88 -20.54 7.10 19.84
N PHE A 89 -20.05 8.20 19.27
CA PHE A 89 -20.67 9.52 19.41
C PHE A 89 -21.78 9.76 18.40
N THR A 90 -22.85 10.44 18.83
CA THR A 90 -23.82 11.04 17.92
C THR A 90 -23.24 12.31 17.27
N VAL A 91 -23.89 12.80 16.21
CA VAL A 91 -23.50 14.04 15.53
C VAL A 91 -23.45 15.22 16.51
N ASP A 92 -24.49 15.38 17.33
CA ASP A 92 -24.55 16.46 18.33
C ASP A 92 -23.46 16.35 19.39
N GLN A 93 -23.17 15.12 19.85
CA GLN A 93 -22.10 14.89 20.82
C GLN A 93 -20.73 15.23 20.23
N LYS A 94 -20.51 14.92 18.94
CA LYS A 94 -19.28 15.26 18.23
C LYS A 94 -19.13 16.78 18.08
N GLU A 95 -20.20 17.47 17.69
CA GLU A 95 -20.18 18.94 17.53
C GLU A 95 -19.94 19.64 18.87
N ASN A 96 -20.63 19.20 19.93
CA ASN A 96 -20.40 19.71 21.27
C ASN A 96 -18.98 19.43 21.77
N HIS A 97 -18.44 18.23 21.52
CA HIS A 97 -17.06 17.92 21.88
C HIS A 97 -16.07 18.86 21.16
N LEU A 98 -16.27 19.12 19.86
CA LEU A 98 -15.44 20.04 19.08
C LEU A 98 -15.57 21.49 19.55
N SER A 99 -16.77 21.94 19.91
CA SER A 99 -17.00 23.31 20.39
C SER A 99 -16.29 23.56 21.72
N VAL A 100 -16.38 22.61 22.66
CA VAL A 100 -15.68 22.65 23.94
C VAL A 100 -14.18 22.68 23.71
N VAL A 101 -13.62 21.74 22.93
CA VAL A 101 -12.17 21.71 22.63
C VAL A 101 -11.69 23.02 22.01
N ARG A 102 -12.45 23.58 21.06
CA ARG A 102 -12.11 24.85 20.41
C ARG A 102 -12.15 26.01 21.42
N SER A 103 -13.16 26.08 22.27
CA SER A 103 -13.30 27.14 23.28
C SER A 103 -12.16 27.11 24.29
N VAL A 104 -11.79 25.93 24.78
CA VAL A 104 -10.67 25.74 25.72
C VAL A 104 -9.36 26.11 25.05
N SER A 105 -9.13 25.66 23.81
CA SER A 105 -7.92 25.99 23.04
C SER A 105 -7.77 27.50 22.84
N LEU A 106 -8.85 28.20 22.48
CA LEU A 106 -8.85 29.65 22.32
C LEU A 106 -8.61 30.37 23.64
N LYS A 107 -9.20 29.90 24.75
CA LYS A 107 -8.98 30.48 26.08
C LYS A 107 -7.52 30.35 26.50
N LEU A 108 -6.91 29.17 26.32
CA LEU A 108 -5.50 28.94 26.60
C LEU A 108 -4.58 29.79 25.70
N LEU A 109 -4.92 29.96 24.42
CA LEU A 109 -4.16 30.82 23.53
C LEU A 109 -4.21 32.29 23.95
N LYS A 110 -5.39 32.78 24.39
CA LYS A 110 -5.55 34.14 24.91
C LYS A 110 -4.71 34.35 26.17
N MET A 111 -4.74 33.40 27.11
CA MET A 111 -3.96 33.44 28.34
C MET A 111 -2.45 33.51 28.06
N ARG A 112 -1.94 32.73 27.11
CA ARG A 112 -0.53 32.80 26.69
C ARG A 112 -0.13 34.15 26.09
N LYS A 113 -1.03 34.82 25.35
CA LYS A 113 -0.75 36.15 24.78
C LYS A 113 -0.76 37.26 25.82
N THR A 114 -1.61 37.15 26.83
CA THR A 114 -1.68 38.13 27.93
C THR A 114 -0.49 38.06 28.87
N GLU A 115 0.20 36.91 28.96
CA GLU A 115 1.45 36.78 29.74
C GLU A 115 2.65 37.41 29.02
N THR A 116 2.65 37.51 27.68
CA THR A 116 3.79 38.03 26.89
C THR A 116 3.85 39.55 26.75
N TYR A 117 2.82 40.30 27.16
CA TYR A 117 2.86 41.77 27.20
C TYR A 117 2.21 42.27 28.49
N PRO A 118 2.94 42.35 29.61
CA PRO A 118 2.45 43.09 30.75
C PRO A 118 2.36 44.56 30.31
N ASN A 119 1.17 45.14 30.44
CA ASN A 119 0.94 46.58 30.29
C ASN A 119 1.95 47.33 31.17
N ILE A 120 2.99 47.89 30.55
CA ILE A 120 3.86 48.88 31.21
C ILE A 120 3.19 50.21 30.91
N GLY A 121 2.36 50.64 31.87
CA GLY A 121 1.82 52.00 31.92
C GLY A 121 2.88 53.01 32.33
#